data_AF-A0A7Y0AF51-F1
#
_entry.id   AF-A0A7Y0AF51-F1
#
_cell.length_a   1.000
_cell.length_b   1.000
_cell.length_c   1.000
_cell.angle_alpha   90.00
_cell.angle_beta   90.00
_cell.angle_gamma   90.00
#
_symmetry.space_group_name_H-M   'P 1'
#
loop_
_entity.id
_entity.type
_entity.pdbx_description
1 polymer ?
#
loop_
_entity_poly.entity_id
_entity_poly.type
_entity_poly.pdbx_seq_one_letter_code
_entity_poly.pdbx_strand_id
1 'polypeptide(L)'
;MKIFTSVASATTLLAITAFTQPAAEQYRPALRPATTKGTRAITGTQDAAAVVAAANTFLATLSSTQVSTLEQTFNSTNVAKWSNLPCGSQCRIGLQLSNLTTAQQTAALAVVQAATGTVAGDGYDEIQQIRAADDYLNANGGGSGYGSGLYFIAFLGTPSTTGTWMLQFGGHHLATNITYTNGAVAGATPKFEGVEPLSFTSTGGIYASGTTVAPLTNEAATMLAMLNGLTSTQKTTAKLSQSFSDVLLGPNTVEGGATSYPATKVGIQCSQLSTDQQALVMAAMRPWVQDSDDATAATLLNYYQTQLANTYVSYAGTGNLTTNGDYVRIDGPNVWIEFVCQTGVVFRNNIHYHSIWRDRARDYGGNFYNTVTATKAAEAAAVFSLFPSPILTGNDLQLRLATAGTGTYTVRNLLGQALATGSISGSAGTVPTTNMVPGVYLLTIETPSKTAVTSRFVVQ
;
A
#
# COMPACT_ATOMS: atom_id res chain seq x y z
N MET A 1 -55.05 38.46 52.98
CA MET A 1 -54.24 39.40 52.18
C MET A 1 -53.03 38.59 51.70
N LYS A 2 -53.04 38.02 50.47
CA LYS A 2 -52.37 38.58 49.27
C LYS A 2 -50.96 39.11 49.63
N ILE A 3 -49.81 38.70 49.09
CA ILE A 3 -49.40 38.25 47.75
C ILE A 3 -47.86 37.96 47.85
N PHE A 4 -47.34 36.99 47.07
CA PHE A 4 -46.04 36.88 46.33
C PHE A 4 -44.77 37.58 46.89
N THR A 5 -43.51 37.16 46.75
CA THR A 5 -42.73 36.13 46.02
C THR A 5 -41.26 36.42 46.37
N SER A 6 -40.40 35.41 46.48
CA SER A 6 -39.12 35.39 45.73
C SER A 6 -38.50 34.00 45.84
N VAL A 7 -38.49 33.27 44.73
CA VAL A 7 -37.69 32.05 44.57
C VAL A 7 -36.32 32.52 44.06
N ALA A 8 -35.26 32.30 44.85
CA ALA A 8 -33.90 32.50 44.39
C ALA A 8 -33.45 31.26 43.62
N SER A 9 -33.18 31.41 42.33
CA SER A 9 -32.57 30.39 41.48
C SER A 9 -31.13 30.12 41.92
N ALA A 10 -30.83 28.88 42.29
CA ALA A 10 -29.47 28.38 42.40
C ALA A 10 -29.03 27.87 41.01
N THR A 11 -28.13 28.61 40.37
CA THR A 11 -27.47 28.23 39.12
C THR A 11 -26.36 27.24 39.47
N THR A 12 -26.61 25.94 39.37
CA THR A 12 -25.55 24.93 39.47
C THR A 12 -24.86 24.82 38.11
N LEU A 13 -23.65 25.38 38.03
CA LEU A 13 -22.75 25.26 36.89
C LEU A 13 -22.29 23.79 36.79
N LEU A 14 -22.90 22.99 35.91
CA LEU A 14 -22.36 21.68 35.55
C LEU A 14 -21.08 21.91 34.73
N ALA A 15 -19.93 21.71 35.37
CA ALA A 15 -18.68 21.52 34.66
C ALA A 15 -18.78 20.23 33.83
N ILE A 16 -18.84 20.36 32.51
CA ILE A 16 -18.63 19.25 31.59
C ILE A 16 -17.14 18.91 31.67
N THR A 17 -16.78 17.98 32.56
CA THR A 17 -15.49 17.29 32.47
C THR A 17 -15.51 16.48 31.19
N ALA A 18 -14.76 16.96 30.19
CA ALA A 18 -14.41 16.19 29.02
C ALA A 18 -13.76 14.87 29.48
N PHE A 19 -14.44 13.75 29.25
CA PHE A 19 -13.82 12.44 29.35
C PHE A 19 -12.81 12.32 28.21
N THR A 20 -11.57 12.71 28.47
CA THR A 20 -10.43 12.23 27.69
C THR A 20 -10.29 10.75 28.01
N GLN A 21 -10.85 9.91 27.15
CA GLN A 21 -10.55 8.49 27.14
C GLN A 21 -9.08 8.35 26.74
N PRO A 22 -8.22 7.67 27.53
CA PRO A 22 -6.87 7.38 27.06
C PRO A 22 -7.02 6.42 25.88
N ALA A 23 -6.32 6.73 24.78
CA ALA A 23 -6.11 5.78 23.70
C ALA A 23 -5.64 4.46 24.33
N ALA A 24 -6.31 3.37 23.98
CA ALA A 24 -5.83 2.03 24.30
C ALA A 24 -4.58 1.73 23.45
N GLU A 25 -3.50 2.44 23.74
CA GLU A 25 -2.16 2.01 23.42
C GLU A 25 -1.80 1.01 24.53
N GLN A 26 -2.31 -0.22 24.39
CA GLN A 26 -1.66 -1.32 25.07
C GLN A 26 -0.27 -1.41 24.48
N TYR A 27 0.68 -0.78 25.18
CA TYR A 27 2.11 -0.97 25.06
C TYR A 27 2.40 -2.47 25.04
N ARG A 28 2.46 -3.05 23.85
CA ARG A 28 3.11 -4.32 23.62
C ARG A 28 4.59 -4.00 23.55
N PRO A 29 5.45 -4.60 24.40
CA PRO A 29 6.88 -4.39 24.28
C PRO A 29 7.26 -4.70 22.83
N ALA A 30 7.95 -3.76 22.18
CA ALA A 30 8.43 -3.93 20.82
C ALA A 30 9.09 -5.32 20.73
N LEU A 31 8.44 -6.23 20.00
CA LEU A 31 9.08 -7.44 19.53
C LEU A 31 10.06 -6.99 18.45
N ARG A 32 11.12 -6.30 18.85
CA ARG A 32 12.29 -6.17 17.99
C ARG A 32 12.72 -7.61 17.73
N PRO A 33 12.85 -8.05 16.48
CA PRO A 33 13.50 -9.31 16.20
C PRO A 33 14.83 -9.32 16.94
N ALA A 34 14.94 -10.15 17.97
CA ALA A 34 16.19 -10.39 18.64
C ALA A 34 17.08 -11.07 17.60
N THR A 35 17.84 -10.26 16.86
CA THR A 35 18.80 -10.69 15.84
C THR A 35 18.22 -11.77 14.91
N THR A 36 17.34 -11.39 13.99
CA THR A 36 17.15 -12.19 12.77
C THR A 36 18.55 -12.45 12.21
N LYS A 37 18.97 -13.73 12.16
CA LYS A 37 20.30 -14.11 11.65
C LYS A 37 20.50 -13.43 10.29
N GLY A 38 21.45 -12.49 10.22
CA GLY A 38 21.81 -11.79 9.00
C GLY A 38 21.25 -10.36 8.83
N THR A 39 20.72 -9.71 9.86
CA THR A 39 20.21 -8.33 9.74
C THR A 39 20.88 -7.36 10.71
N ARG A 40 20.88 -6.06 10.35
CA ARG A 40 21.46 -4.99 11.17
C ARG A 40 20.35 -4.24 11.90
N ALA A 41 20.65 -3.71 13.09
CA ALA A 41 19.76 -2.73 13.72
C ALA A 41 19.78 -1.42 12.91
N ILE A 42 18.65 -1.08 12.29
CA ILE A 42 18.45 0.18 11.55
C ILE A 42 17.40 0.99 12.33
N THR A 43 17.64 2.30 12.51
CA THR A 43 16.74 3.21 13.26
C THR A 43 15.80 4.01 12.37
N GLY A 44 15.90 3.83 11.05
CA GLY A 44 14.97 4.34 10.04
C GLY A 44 15.42 4.01 8.62
N THR A 45 14.49 3.85 7.69
CA THR A 45 14.73 3.65 6.26
C THR A 45 14.17 4.83 5.45
N GLN A 46 14.99 5.42 4.58
CA GLN A 46 14.64 6.69 3.92
C GLN A 46 15.39 6.97 2.61
N ASP A 47 16.39 6.16 2.25
CA ASP A 47 17.33 6.50 1.18
C ASP A 47 17.50 5.35 0.19
N ALA A 48 17.09 5.57 -1.06
CA ALA A 48 17.27 4.61 -2.13
C ALA A 48 18.77 4.28 -2.37
N ALA A 49 19.70 5.19 -2.04
CA ALA A 49 21.13 4.91 -2.12
C ALA A 49 21.56 3.80 -1.15
N ALA A 50 20.94 3.70 0.04
CA ALA A 50 21.17 2.60 0.97
C ALA A 50 20.69 1.26 0.39
N VAL A 51 19.54 1.26 -0.29
CA VAL A 51 19.01 0.08 -0.99
C VAL A 51 19.94 -0.33 -2.13
N VAL A 52 20.42 0.62 -2.94
CA VAL A 52 21.38 0.38 -4.02
C VAL A 52 22.70 -0.18 -3.46
N ALA A 53 23.20 0.36 -2.34
CA ALA A 53 24.40 -0.17 -1.69
C ALA A 53 24.21 -1.62 -1.19
N ALA A 54 23.06 -1.94 -0.60
CA ALA A 54 22.72 -3.30 -0.20
C ALA A 54 22.60 -4.23 -1.42
N ALA A 55 21.96 -3.77 -2.50
CA ALA A 55 21.83 -4.52 -3.75
C ALA A 55 23.19 -4.83 -4.39
N ASN A 56 24.10 -3.86 -4.44
CA ASN A 56 25.47 -4.06 -4.93
C ASN A 56 26.27 -5.02 -4.04
N THR A 57 26.06 -4.97 -2.72
CA THR A 57 26.65 -5.93 -1.79
C THR A 57 26.15 -7.34 -2.06
N PHE A 58 24.86 -7.51 -2.33
CA PHE A 58 24.30 -8.81 -2.70
C PHE A 58 24.84 -9.29 -4.05
N LEU A 59 24.85 -8.45 -5.09
CA LEU A 59 25.41 -8.76 -6.40
C LEU A 59 26.86 -9.26 -6.32
N ALA A 60 27.69 -8.66 -5.45
CA ALA A 60 29.08 -9.07 -5.25
C ALA A 60 29.25 -10.49 -4.67
N THR A 61 28.19 -11.07 -4.09
CA THR A 61 28.20 -12.46 -3.58
C THR A 61 27.80 -13.51 -4.62
N LEU A 62 27.34 -13.08 -5.79
CA LEU A 62 26.70 -13.94 -6.78
C LEU A 62 27.66 -14.31 -7.91
N SER A 63 27.46 -15.50 -8.46
CA SER A 63 28.06 -15.88 -9.75
C SER A 63 27.40 -15.12 -10.91
N SER A 64 28.05 -15.05 -12.07
CA SER A 64 27.48 -14.42 -13.27
C SER A 64 26.13 -15.03 -13.68
N THR A 65 25.96 -16.36 -13.54
CA THR A 65 24.69 -17.04 -13.80
C THR A 65 23.60 -16.59 -12.82
N GLN A 66 23.94 -16.47 -11.54
CA GLN A 66 22.99 -15.97 -10.53
C GLN A 66 22.63 -14.50 -10.79
N VAL A 67 23.60 -13.65 -11.16
CA VAL A 67 23.34 -12.27 -11.56
C VAL A 67 22.38 -12.21 -12.75
N SER A 68 22.60 -13.03 -13.78
CA SER A 68 21.70 -13.08 -14.96
C SER A 68 20.28 -13.60 -14.66
N THR A 69 20.11 -14.32 -13.54
CA THR A 69 18.81 -14.76 -13.05
C THR A 69 18.15 -13.68 -12.19
N LEU A 70 18.93 -13.00 -11.36
CA LEU A 70 18.49 -11.90 -10.50
C LEU A 70 18.06 -10.67 -11.30
N GLU A 71 18.92 -10.21 -12.20
CA GLU A 71 18.70 -9.02 -13.01
C GLU A 71 17.92 -9.37 -14.28
N GLN A 72 16.69 -8.89 -14.36
CA GLN A 72 15.79 -9.09 -15.49
C GLN A 72 15.40 -7.74 -16.11
N THR A 73 14.85 -7.77 -17.33
CA THR A 73 14.39 -6.55 -18.00
C THR A 73 13.22 -5.92 -17.26
N PHE A 74 13.29 -4.60 -17.03
CA PHE A 74 12.18 -3.79 -16.54
C PHE A 74 11.12 -3.56 -17.64
N ASN A 75 10.08 -4.38 -17.66
CA ASN A 75 8.98 -4.29 -18.63
C ASN A 75 7.65 -4.77 -18.02
N SER A 76 6.54 -4.49 -18.71
CA SER A 76 5.17 -4.83 -18.25
C SER A 76 4.95 -6.32 -18.01
N THR A 77 5.68 -7.19 -18.72
CA THR A 77 5.59 -8.64 -18.54
C THR A 77 6.25 -9.07 -17.24
N ASN A 78 7.48 -8.62 -16.97
CA ASN A 78 8.25 -9.05 -15.82
C ASN A 78 7.76 -8.45 -14.51
N VAL A 79 7.33 -7.17 -14.50
CA VAL A 79 6.77 -6.57 -13.28
C VAL A 79 5.52 -7.30 -12.78
N ALA A 80 4.78 -7.96 -13.68
CA ALA A 80 3.59 -8.72 -13.33
C ALA A 80 3.87 -10.19 -12.91
N LYS A 81 5.14 -10.61 -12.83
CA LYS A 81 5.54 -11.99 -12.45
C LYS A 81 5.71 -12.15 -10.94
N TRP A 82 4.58 -12.05 -10.26
CA TRP A 82 4.39 -12.42 -8.87
C TRP A 82 3.02 -13.09 -8.75
N SER A 83 2.82 -13.89 -7.69
CA SER A 83 1.63 -14.70 -7.50
C SER A 83 1.43 -14.98 -6.01
N ASN A 84 0.18 -15.17 -5.59
CA ASN A 84 -0.20 -15.68 -4.28
C ASN A 84 -0.51 -17.18 -4.30
N LEU A 85 -0.31 -17.86 -5.43
CA LEU A 85 -0.48 -19.31 -5.56
C LEU A 85 0.80 -20.08 -5.20
N PRO A 86 0.70 -21.37 -4.87
CA PRO A 86 1.83 -22.27 -4.69
C PRO A 86 2.50 -22.59 -6.05
N CYS A 87 3.24 -21.63 -6.59
CA CYS A 87 3.89 -21.76 -7.90
C CYS A 87 5.40 -21.46 -7.81
N GLY A 88 6.22 -22.20 -8.54
CA GLY A 88 7.68 -22.02 -8.54
C GLY A 88 8.14 -20.90 -9.47
N SER A 89 9.32 -21.09 -10.06
CA SER A 89 9.91 -20.18 -11.07
C SER A 89 9.10 -20.01 -12.36
N GLN A 90 7.98 -20.75 -12.52
CA GLN A 90 7.05 -20.58 -13.64
C GLN A 90 6.22 -19.28 -13.52
N CYS A 91 5.98 -18.81 -12.29
CA CYS A 91 5.16 -17.62 -12.02
C CYS A 91 5.98 -16.49 -11.34
N ARG A 92 7.11 -16.82 -10.71
CA ARG A 92 8.01 -15.88 -10.02
C ARG A 92 9.35 -15.81 -10.75
N ILE A 93 9.92 -14.61 -10.83
CA ILE A 93 11.24 -14.38 -11.41
C ILE A 93 12.29 -14.13 -10.34
N GLY A 94 13.56 -14.25 -10.73
CA GLY A 94 14.69 -14.04 -9.84
C GLY A 94 15.19 -15.31 -9.15
N LEU A 95 15.95 -15.10 -8.08
CA LEU A 95 16.61 -16.16 -7.32
C LEU A 95 15.74 -16.61 -6.15
N GLN A 96 15.43 -17.90 -6.10
CA GLN A 96 14.81 -18.53 -4.93
C GLN A 96 15.81 -18.65 -3.78
N LEU A 97 15.45 -18.23 -2.56
CA LEU A 97 16.35 -18.19 -1.41
C LEU A 97 16.97 -19.56 -1.07
N SER A 98 16.23 -20.66 -1.21
CA SER A 98 16.74 -22.01 -0.95
C SER A 98 17.86 -22.43 -1.90
N ASN A 99 18.02 -21.76 -3.04
CA ASN A 99 19.09 -22.00 -4.01
C ASN A 99 20.33 -21.13 -3.75
N LEU A 100 20.29 -20.30 -2.71
CA LEU A 100 21.37 -19.41 -2.30
C LEU A 100 22.11 -19.97 -1.09
N THR A 101 23.41 -19.67 -1.00
CA THR A 101 24.19 -19.93 0.23
C THR A 101 23.68 -19.06 1.38
N THR A 102 24.01 -19.41 2.63
CA THR A 102 23.60 -18.61 3.81
C THR A 102 24.08 -17.15 3.73
N ALA A 103 25.28 -16.91 3.21
CA ALA A 103 25.81 -15.56 3.01
C ALA A 103 25.02 -14.77 1.95
N GLN A 104 24.66 -15.44 0.84
CA GLN A 104 23.82 -14.86 -0.21
C GLN A 104 22.38 -14.58 0.28
N GLN A 105 21.77 -15.49 1.05
CA GLN A 105 20.45 -15.26 1.66
C GLN A 105 20.48 -14.07 2.62
N THR A 106 21.53 -13.98 3.43
CA THR A 106 21.76 -12.83 4.33
C THR A 106 21.83 -11.52 3.56
N ALA A 107 22.64 -11.47 2.50
CA ALA A 107 22.77 -10.28 1.68
C ALA A 107 21.48 -9.92 0.93
N ALA A 108 20.73 -10.92 0.42
CA ALA A 108 19.42 -10.71 -0.20
C ALA A 108 18.41 -10.09 0.76
N LEU A 109 18.30 -10.64 1.98
CA LEU A 109 17.39 -10.13 3.00
C LEU A 109 17.81 -8.74 3.52
N ALA A 110 19.10 -8.39 3.48
CA ALA A 110 19.56 -7.04 3.78
C ALA A 110 19.07 -6.01 2.74
N VAL A 111 18.90 -6.39 1.47
CA VAL A 111 18.25 -5.53 0.46
C VAL A 111 16.80 -5.25 0.83
N VAL A 112 16.07 -6.30 1.20
CA VAL A 112 14.66 -6.18 1.62
C VAL A 112 14.55 -5.29 2.85
N GLN A 113 15.38 -5.53 3.88
CA GLN A 113 15.41 -4.72 5.09
C GLN A 113 15.71 -3.24 4.80
N ALA A 114 16.61 -2.94 3.87
CA ALA A 114 16.92 -1.56 3.50
C ALA A 114 15.76 -0.86 2.76
N ALA A 115 14.92 -1.63 2.06
CA ALA A 115 13.85 -1.14 1.21
C ALA A 115 12.50 -0.97 1.92
N THR A 116 12.34 -1.52 3.14
CA THR A 116 11.05 -1.59 3.83
C THR A 116 11.07 -0.86 5.17
N GLY A 117 9.89 -0.60 5.74
CA GLY A 117 9.75 0.15 6.97
C GLY A 117 10.31 -0.54 8.20
N THR A 118 10.52 0.24 9.26
CA THR A 118 11.12 -0.20 10.53
C THR A 118 10.13 -0.33 11.68
N VAL A 119 8.84 -0.06 11.41
CA VAL A 119 7.76 -0.15 12.40
C VAL A 119 7.59 -1.59 12.85
N ALA A 120 7.52 -1.81 14.17
CA ALA A 120 7.35 -3.16 14.71
C ALA A 120 5.95 -3.70 14.39
N GLY A 121 5.89 -4.94 13.93
CA GLY A 121 4.66 -5.55 13.44
C GLY A 121 4.33 -5.25 11.98
N ASP A 122 5.02 -4.30 11.34
CA ASP A 122 4.86 -3.93 9.92
C ASP A 122 6.25 -3.99 9.23
N GLY A 123 6.34 -3.64 7.95
CA GLY A 123 7.60 -3.49 7.23
C GLY A 123 8.43 -4.76 7.18
N TYR A 124 9.72 -4.62 7.47
CA TYR A 124 10.61 -5.77 7.44
C TYR A 124 10.23 -6.83 8.49
N ASP A 125 9.68 -6.40 9.63
CA ASP A 125 9.26 -7.32 10.68
C ASP A 125 8.11 -8.21 10.19
N GLU A 126 7.06 -7.62 9.63
CA GLU A 126 5.92 -8.37 9.09
C GLU A 126 6.34 -9.35 7.98
N ILE A 127 7.19 -8.91 7.05
CA ILE A 127 7.73 -9.79 6.01
C ILE A 127 8.39 -11.04 6.61
N GLN A 128 9.14 -10.88 7.71
CA GLN A 128 9.77 -11.99 8.42
C GLN A 128 8.76 -12.83 9.19
N GLN A 129 7.70 -12.23 9.73
CA GLN A 129 6.59 -12.95 10.37
C GLN A 129 5.84 -13.83 9.36
N ILE A 130 5.52 -13.32 8.17
CA ILE A 130 4.87 -14.07 7.08
C ILE A 130 5.75 -15.23 6.62
N ARG A 131 7.06 -14.98 6.42
CA ARG A 131 8.03 -16.05 6.10
C ARG A 131 8.08 -17.14 7.17
N ALA A 132 7.98 -16.76 8.44
CA ALA A 132 7.94 -17.73 9.54
C ALA A 132 6.61 -18.51 9.60
N ALA A 133 5.50 -17.88 9.21
CA ALA A 133 4.21 -18.57 9.07
C ALA A 133 4.29 -19.67 8.00
N ASP A 134 4.98 -19.39 6.89
CA ASP A 134 5.25 -20.38 5.84
C ASP A 134 6.10 -21.56 6.33
N ASP A 135 7.13 -21.32 7.14
CA ASP A 135 7.89 -22.40 7.78
C ASP A 135 7.01 -23.22 8.75
N TYR A 136 6.12 -22.54 9.47
CA TYR A 136 5.17 -23.20 10.36
C TYR A 136 4.18 -24.09 9.58
N LEU A 137 3.64 -23.61 8.47
CA LEU A 137 2.75 -24.41 7.60
C LEU A 137 3.46 -25.63 7.03
N ASN A 138 4.72 -25.46 6.58
CA ASN A 138 5.54 -26.57 6.10
C ASN A 138 5.61 -27.71 7.14
N ALA A 139 5.88 -27.36 8.40
CA ALA A 139 6.01 -28.29 9.50
C ALA A 139 4.68 -28.88 9.99
N ASN A 140 3.53 -28.26 9.68
CA ASN A 140 2.22 -28.61 10.22
C ASN A 140 1.21 -29.04 9.15
N GLY A 141 1.68 -29.74 8.11
CA GLY A 141 0.82 -30.42 7.13
C GLY A 141 0.61 -29.69 5.81
N GLY A 142 1.20 -28.51 5.63
CA GLY A 142 1.24 -27.81 4.33
C GLY A 142 2.24 -28.41 3.34
N GLY A 143 3.30 -29.04 3.83
CA GLY A 143 4.31 -29.69 3.00
C GLY A 143 5.21 -28.72 2.22
N SER A 144 5.91 -29.21 1.20
CA SER A 144 6.99 -28.51 0.50
C SER A 144 6.56 -27.32 -0.36
N GLY A 145 5.27 -26.98 -0.39
CA GLY A 145 4.74 -25.78 -1.04
C GLY A 145 4.84 -24.52 -0.17
N TYR A 146 5.23 -24.67 1.10
CA TYR A 146 5.42 -23.58 2.05
C TYR A 146 6.86 -23.60 2.59
N GLY A 147 7.39 -22.42 2.90
CA GLY A 147 8.66 -22.26 3.60
C GLY A 147 9.33 -20.94 3.25
N SER A 148 10.05 -20.38 4.22
CA SER A 148 10.80 -19.13 4.09
C SER A 148 11.93 -19.18 3.06
N GLY A 149 12.37 -20.38 2.68
CA GLY A 149 13.31 -20.62 1.58
C GLY A 149 12.70 -20.55 0.18
N LEU A 150 11.37 -20.57 0.05
CA LEU A 150 10.66 -20.54 -1.23
C LEU A 150 10.36 -19.12 -1.73
N TYR A 151 10.96 -18.12 -1.09
CA TYR A 151 10.84 -16.71 -1.48
C TYR A 151 11.84 -16.41 -2.58
N PHE A 152 11.46 -15.53 -3.50
CA PHE A 152 12.24 -15.09 -4.65
C PHE A 152 12.63 -13.63 -4.50
N ILE A 153 13.83 -13.29 -4.98
CA ILE A 153 14.29 -11.91 -5.14
C ILE A 153 14.69 -11.66 -6.60
N ALA A 154 14.18 -10.58 -7.19
CA ALA A 154 14.53 -10.12 -8.53
C ALA A 154 14.82 -8.62 -8.53
N PHE A 155 15.75 -8.21 -9.39
CA PHE A 155 15.96 -6.81 -9.78
C PHE A 155 15.50 -6.64 -11.22
N LEU A 156 14.52 -5.78 -11.45
CA LEU A 156 14.07 -5.46 -12.81
C LEU A 156 14.75 -4.16 -13.24
N GLY A 157 15.74 -4.27 -14.12
CA GLY A 157 16.74 -3.23 -14.36
C GLY A 157 17.91 -3.31 -13.37
N THR A 158 18.97 -2.56 -13.66
CA THR A 158 20.17 -2.51 -12.81
C THR A 158 19.94 -1.56 -11.62
N PRO A 159 20.22 -1.98 -10.37
CA PRO A 159 20.16 -1.10 -9.22
C PRO A 159 20.98 0.18 -9.42
N SER A 160 20.33 1.34 -9.33
CA SER A 160 20.94 2.62 -9.65
C SER A 160 20.30 3.78 -8.87
N THR A 161 21.11 4.78 -8.54
CA THR A 161 20.64 6.06 -7.99
C THR A 161 20.25 7.08 -9.06
N THR A 162 20.42 6.75 -10.35
CA THR A 162 20.15 7.66 -11.47
C THR A 162 19.22 7.05 -12.53
N GLY A 163 19.03 5.74 -12.50
CA GLY A 163 18.15 5.01 -13.43
C GLY A 163 16.81 4.62 -12.80
N THR A 164 16.01 3.90 -13.59
CA THR A 164 14.80 3.24 -13.11
C THR A 164 15.05 1.74 -12.96
N TRP A 165 14.66 1.19 -11.81
CA TRP A 165 14.71 -0.24 -11.53
C TRP A 165 13.66 -0.63 -10.49
N MET A 166 13.39 -1.92 -10.33
CA MET A 166 12.45 -2.42 -9.33
C MET A 166 13.06 -3.56 -8.51
N LEU A 167 12.84 -3.52 -7.20
CA LEU A 167 12.97 -4.68 -6.32
C LEU A 167 11.66 -5.46 -6.31
N GLN A 168 11.70 -6.73 -6.66
CA GLN A 168 10.63 -7.67 -6.37
C GLN A 168 11.12 -8.68 -5.33
N PHE A 169 10.34 -8.85 -4.26
CA PHE A 169 10.55 -9.88 -3.25
C PHE A 169 9.23 -10.54 -2.90
N GLY A 170 9.17 -11.87 -2.89
CA GLY A 170 7.90 -12.54 -2.58
C GLY A 170 7.95 -14.05 -2.56
N GLY A 171 6.94 -14.66 -1.97
CA GLY A 171 6.75 -16.10 -1.82
C GLY A 171 5.27 -16.45 -1.89
N HIS A 172 4.86 -17.58 -1.31
CA HIS A 172 3.47 -18.02 -1.32
C HIS A 172 2.52 -16.93 -0.79
N HIS A 173 2.82 -16.41 0.40
CA HIS A 173 1.98 -15.43 1.10
C HIS A 173 2.49 -13.99 1.01
N LEU A 174 3.37 -13.66 0.07
CA LEU A 174 3.92 -12.29 -0.01
C LEU A 174 4.27 -11.91 -1.45
N ALA A 175 3.93 -10.69 -1.82
CA ALA A 175 4.58 -9.99 -2.92
C ALA A 175 4.86 -8.54 -2.51
N THR A 176 6.11 -8.13 -2.55
CA THR A 176 6.58 -6.75 -2.30
C THR A 176 7.26 -6.26 -3.57
N ASN A 177 6.69 -5.22 -4.19
CA ASN A 177 7.17 -4.65 -5.44
C ASN A 177 7.47 -3.16 -5.25
N ILE A 178 8.75 -2.78 -5.26
CA ILE A 178 9.18 -1.40 -5.01
C ILE A 178 9.97 -0.91 -6.23
N THR A 179 9.47 0.14 -6.87
CA THR A 179 10.11 0.76 -8.03
C THR A 179 10.85 2.01 -7.59
N TYR A 180 12.08 2.14 -8.05
CA TYR A 180 12.94 3.29 -7.87
C TYR A 180 13.15 4.00 -9.20
N THR A 181 13.15 5.33 -9.19
CA THR A 181 13.51 6.17 -10.34
C THR A 181 14.35 7.33 -9.83
N ASN A 182 15.52 7.55 -10.44
CA ASN A 182 16.40 8.67 -10.11
C ASN A 182 16.74 8.76 -8.61
N GLY A 183 17.00 7.60 -7.98
CA GLY A 183 17.41 7.55 -6.58
C GLY A 183 16.29 7.85 -5.58
N ALA A 184 15.04 7.69 -5.99
CA ALA A 184 13.86 7.87 -5.16
C ALA A 184 12.85 6.75 -5.39
N VAL A 185 12.01 6.45 -4.40
CA VAL A 185 10.88 5.52 -4.56
C VAL A 185 9.85 6.15 -5.49
N ALA A 186 9.67 5.55 -6.66
CA ALA A 186 8.64 5.91 -7.64
C ALA A 186 7.28 5.28 -7.30
N GLY A 187 7.29 4.13 -6.63
CA GLY A 187 6.09 3.46 -6.15
C GLY A 187 6.40 2.21 -5.33
N ALA A 188 5.59 1.96 -4.30
CA ALA A 188 5.78 0.86 -3.34
C ALA A 188 4.75 -0.27 -3.51
N THR A 189 4.00 -0.27 -4.62
CA THR A 189 2.88 -1.19 -4.86
C THR A 189 2.98 -1.86 -6.24
N PRO A 190 2.33 -3.03 -6.45
CA PRO A 190 1.44 -3.75 -5.53
C PRO A 190 2.19 -4.44 -4.39
N LYS A 191 1.58 -4.43 -3.20
CA LYS A 191 1.98 -5.24 -2.06
C LYS A 191 0.85 -6.22 -1.71
N PHE A 192 1.12 -7.52 -1.81
CA PHE A 192 0.18 -8.58 -1.42
C PHE A 192 0.71 -9.31 -0.19
N GLU A 193 -0.20 -9.66 0.72
CA GLU A 193 0.11 -10.34 1.97
C GLU A 193 -0.95 -11.38 2.29
N GLY A 194 -0.48 -12.55 2.70
CA GLY A 194 -1.30 -13.63 3.20
C GLY A 194 -0.78 -14.12 4.54
N VAL A 195 -1.64 -14.78 5.31
CA VAL A 195 -1.20 -15.51 6.49
C VAL A 195 -2.14 -16.64 6.86
N GLU A 196 -1.53 -17.78 7.15
CA GLU A 196 -2.13 -18.90 7.85
C GLU A 196 -1.05 -19.63 8.66
N PRO A 197 -1.32 -20.00 9.93
CA PRO A 197 -2.42 -19.53 10.77
C PRO A 197 -2.19 -18.07 11.22
N LEU A 198 -3.25 -17.40 11.66
CA LEU A 198 -3.19 -15.99 12.10
C LEU A 198 -2.23 -15.75 13.29
N SER A 199 -1.96 -16.79 14.08
CA SER A 199 -0.91 -16.75 15.11
C SER A 199 -0.40 -18.16 15.40
N PHE A 200 0.87 -18.26 15.78
CA PHE A 200 1.53 -19.50 16.15
C PHE A 200 2.69 -19.24 17.11
N THR A 201 3.13 -20.30 17.79
CA THR A 201 4.37 -20.28 18.57
C THR A 201 5.49 -20.85 17.69
N SER A 202 6.52 -20.05 17.42
CA SER A 202 7.69 -20.48 16.67
C SER A 202 8.36 -21.66 17.36
N THR A 203 8.78 -22.65 16.59
CA THR A 203 9.58 -23.80 17.05
C THR A 203 11.08 -23.59 16.85
N GLY A 204 11.50 -22.38 16.42
CA GLY A 204 12.85 -22.02 16.01
C GLY A 204 12.91 -21.56 14.55
N GLY A 205 14.08 -21.11 14.09
CA GLY A 205 14.29 -20.61 12.73
C GLY A 205 14.44 -19.10 12.68
N ILE A 206 13.55 -18.41 11.95
CA ILE A 206 13.54 -16.94 11.85
C ILE A 206 13.38 -16.29 13.24
N TYR A 207 12.50 -16.86 14.06
CA TYR A 207 12.27 -16.46 15.45
C TYR A 207 12.79 -17.53 16.41
N ALA A 208 13.08 -17.13 17.63
CA ALA A 208 13.46 -18.07 18.69
C ALA A 208 12.28 -19.00 19.00
N SER A 209 12.60 -20.23 19.41
CA SER A 209 11.58 -21.17 19.88
C SER A 209 10.84 -20.59 21.09
N GLY A 210 9.52 -20.68 21.08
CA GLY A 210 8.66 -20.10 22.11
C GLY A 210 8.19 -18.66 21.81
N THR A 211 8.70 -18.00 20.78
CA THR A 211 8.19 -16.68 20.36
C THR A 211 6.81 -16.82 19.72
N THR A 212 5.81 -16.08 20.22
CA THR A 212 4.52 -15.93 19.55
C THR A 212 4.66 -14.97 18.37
N VAL A 213 4.25 -15.43 17.19
CA VAL A 213 4.26 -14.68 15.93
C VAL A 213 2.81 -14.51 15.47
N ALA A 214 2.45 -13.32 14.98
CA ALA A 214 1.08 -13.01 14.58
C ALA A 214 1.07 -11.95 13.45
N PRO A 215 1.41 -12.34 12.20
CA PRO A 215 1.40 -11.44 11.04
C PRO A 215 -0.01 -10.89 10.79
N LEU A 216 -0.12 -9.74 10.12
CA LEU A 216 -1.38 -9.05 9.78
C LEU A 216 -2.26 -8.66 10.99
N THR A 217 -1.73 -8.69 12.21
CA THR A 217 -2.51 -8.35 13.41
C THR A 217 -2.84 -6.85 13.45
N ASN A 218 -1.92 -5.99 13.00
CA ASN A 218 -2.12 -4.54 13.00
C ASN A 218 -3.19 -4.12 11.96
N GLU A 219 -3.14 -4.73 10.78
CA GLU A 219 -4.06 -4.63 9.66
C GLU A 219 -5.47 -5.03 10.09
N ALA A 220 -5.61 -6.24 10.65
CA ALA A 220 -6.89 -6.75 11.12
C ALA A 220 -7.48 -5.87 12.24
N ALA A 221 -6.66 -5.46 13.20
CA ALA A 221 -7.10 -4.63 14.33
C ALA A 221 -7.57 -3.24 13.87
N THR A 222 -6.82 -2.59 12.97
CA THR A 222 -7.15 -1.25 12.49
C THR A 222 -8.34 -1.26 11.53
N MET A 223 -8.47 -2.26 10.66
CA MET A 223 -9.68 -2.45 9.83
C MET A 223 -10.93 -2.70 10.68
N LEU A 224 -10.81 -3.55 11.71
CA LEU A 224 -11.91 -3.81 12.64
C LEU A 224 -12.29 -2.56 13.43
N ALA A 225 -11.30 -1.77 13.89
CA ALA A 225 -11.54 -0.51 14.58
C ALA A 225 -12.27 0.51 13.67
N MET A 226 -11.85 0.63 12.41
CA MET A 226 -12.53 1.46 11.41
C MET A 226 -13.99 1.04 11.22
N LEU A 227 -14.26 -0.25 11.02
CA LEU A 227 -15.63 -0.74 10.86
C LEU A 227 -16.47 -0.53 12.13
N ASN A 228 -15.90 -0.78 13.31
CA ASN A 228 -16.59 -0.59 14.59
C ASN A 228 -16.85 0.87 14.93
N GLY A 229 -16.06 1.80 14.38
CA GLY A 229 -16.31 3.23 14.49
C GLY A 229 -17.52 3.71 13.69
N LEU A 230 -18.01 2.95 12.71
CA LEU A 230 -19.20 3.30 11.92
C LEU A 230 -20.49 3.08 12.71
N THR A 231 -21.41 4.05 12.64
CA THR A 231 -22.79 3.88 13.14
C THR A 231 -23.56 2.83 12.34
N SER A 232 -24.69 2.33 12.86
CA SER A 232 -25.53 1.35 12.15
C SER A 232 -25.99 1.82 10.77
N THR A 233 -26.32 3.11 10.62
CA THR A 233 -26.69 3.69 9.32
C THR A 233 -25.50 3.71 8.37
N GLN A 234 -24.32 4.13 8.86
CA GLN A 234 -23.11 4.17 8.06
C GLN A 234 -22.63 2.77 7.65
N LYS A 235 -22.77 1.76 8.54
CA LYS A 235 -22.53 0.35 8.22
C LYS A 235 -23.48 -0.13 7.11
N THR A 236 -24.76 0.22 7.17
CA THR A 236 -25.70 -0.08 6.08
C THR A 236 -25.24 0.52 4.74
N THR A 237 -24.77 1.77 4.72
CA THR A 237 -24.24 2.42 3.50
C THR A 237 -22.91 1.81 3.03
N ALA A 238 -22.04 1.41 3.94
CA ALA A 238 -20.75 0.78 3.64
C ALA A 238 -20.89 -0.68 3.14
N LYS A 239 -22.05 -1.31 3.36
CA LYS A 239 -22.25 -2.72 3.05
C LYS A 239 -22.34 -2.97 1.55
N LEU A 240 -21.48 -3.87 1.05
CA LEU A 240 -21.54 -4.38 -0.31
C LEU A 240 -22.60 -5.49 -0.40
N SER A 241 -23.33 -5.52 -1.51
CA SER A 241 -24.22 -6.63 -1.85
C SER A 241 -23.48 -7.81 -2.47
N GLN A 242 -22.28 -7.59 -3.01
CA GLN A 242 -21.42 -8.65 -3.53
C GLN A 242 -20.69 -9.40 -2.41
N SER A 243 -20.48 -10.70 -2.62
CA SER A 243 -19.55 -11.51 -1.84
C SER A 243 -18.19 -11.59 -2.52
N PHE A 244 -17.13 -11.72 -1.73
CA PHE A 244 -15.75 -11.86 -2.21
C PHE A 244 -15.14 -13.12 -1.59
N SER A 245 -14.47 -13.93 -2.41
CA SER A 245 -13.71 -15.10 -1.93
C SER A 245 -12.20 -14.84 -1.90
N ASP A 246 -11.74 -13.77 -2.54
CA ASP A 246 -10.34 -13.34 -2.54
C ASP A 246 -10.28 -11.82 -2.80
N VAL A 247 -9.09 -11.24 -2.76
CA VAL A 247 -8.83 -9.87 -3.21
C VAL A 247 -9.18 -9.72 -4.68
N LEU A 248 -9.82 -8.60 -5.04
CA LEU A 248 -10.27 -8.34 -6.40
C LEU A 248 -9.09 -8.04 -7.34
N LEU A 249 -8.13 -7.23 -6.89
CA LEU A 249 -6.97 -6.80 -7.69
C LEU A 249 -5.67 -7.53 -7.33
N GLY A 250 -5.77 -8.83 -7.08
CA GLY A 250 -4.65 -9.75 -6.85
C GLY A 250 -3.68 -9.89 -8.04
N PRO A 251 -2.91 -10.99 -8.11
CA PRO A 251 -2.05 -11.26 -9.26
C PRO A 251 -2.87 -11.37 -10.57
N ASN A 252 -2.16 -11.21 -11.70
CA ASN A 252 -2.69 -10.95 -13.04
C ASN A 252 -3.83 -11.88 -13.53
N THR A 253 -4.40 -11.58 -14.71
CA THR A 253 -5.54 -12.28 -15.33
C THR A 253 -5.49 -13.79 -15.37
N VAL A 254 -4.29 -14.37 -15.37
CA VAL A 254 -4.10 -15.81 -15.49
C VAL A 254 -4.55 -16.53 -14.20
N GLU A 255 -4.59 -15.80 -13.09
CA GLU A 255 -4.99 -16.27 -11.76
C GLU A 255 -6.40 -15.78 -11.36
N GLY A 256 -7.14 -15.19 -12.30
CA GLY A 256 -8.54 -14.76 -12.11
C GLY A 256 -8.70 -13.38 -11.47
N GLY A 257 -7.61 -12.66 -11.18
CA GLY A 257 -7.66 -11.28 -10.68
C GLY A 257 -8.21 -10.30 -11.71
N ALA A 258 -8.92 -9.26 -11.23
CA ALA A 258 -9.40 -8.21 -12.10
C ALA A 258 -8.23 -7.37 -12.67
N THR A 259 -8.35 -6.94 -13.92
CA THR A 259 -7.32 -6.14 -14.62
C THR A 259 -7.43 -4.65 -14.40
N SER A 260 -8.55 -4.22 -13.83
CA SER A 260 -8.88 -2.82 -13.69
C SER A 260 -9.67 -2.61 -12.42
N TYR A 261 -9.42 -1.48 -11.80
CA TYR A 261 -10.20 -1.01 -10.67
C TYR A 261 -11.68 -0.86 -11.07
N PRO A 262 -12.63 -1.08 -10.16
CA PRO A 262 -14.04 -0.77 -10.40
C PRO A 262 -14.21 0.67 -10.88
N ALA A 263 -14.99 0.85 -11.95
CA ALA A 263 -15.27 2.18 -12.50
C ALA A 263 -16.09 3.05 -11.54
N THR A 264 -16.93 2.42 -10.72
CA THR A 264 -17.78 3.08 -9.73
C THR A 264 -17.28 2.77 -8.33
N LYS A 265 -16.99 3.82 -7.55
CA LYS A 265 -16.72 3.67 -6.12
C LYS A 265 -18.02 3.39 -5.38
N VAL A 266 -17.98 2.45 -4.44
CA VAL A 266 -19.15 2.00 -3.67
C VAL A 266 -18.78 1.90 -2.19
N GLY A 267 -19.78 2.08 -1.32
CA GLY A 267 -19.62 2.13 0.13
C GLY A 267 -19.88 3.53 0.68
N ILE A 268 -19.44 3.78 1.91
CA ILE A 268 -19.57 5.10 2.54
C ILE A 268 -18.37 5.99 2.20
N GLN A 269 -18.66 7.19 1.71
CA GLN A 269 -17.63 8.19 1.43
C GLN A 269 -17.15 8.85 2.72
N CYS A 270 -15.84 9.02 2.89
CA CYS A 270 -15.27 9.55 4.13
C CYS A 270 -15.67 11.00 4.42
N SER A 271 -16.08 11.80 3.43
CA SER A 271 -16.67 13.13 3.64
C SER A 271 -17.99 13.09 4.45
N GLN A 272 -18.62 11.92 4.56
CA GLN A 272 -19.83 11.68 5.36
C GLN A 272 -19.51 11.15 6.77
N LEU A 273 -18.24 10.95 7.08
CA LEU A 273 -17.76 10.48 8.37
C LEU A 273 -17.37 11.66 9.27
N SER A 274 -17.47 11.47 10.59
CA SER A 274 -16.92 12.43 11.55
C SER A 274 -15.38 12.47 11.48
N THR A 275 -14.77 13.51 12.06
CA THR A 275 -13.30 13.61 12.14
C THR A 275 -12.67 12.39 12.84
N ASP A 276 -13.28 11.88 13.90
CA ASP A 276 -12.79 10.69 14.61
C ASP A 276 -12.88 9.44 13.74
N GLN A 277 -13.96 9.28 12.98
CA GLN A 277 -14.12 8.18 12.04
C GLN A 277 -13.13 8.28 10.87
N GLN A 278 -12.88 9.48 10.34
CA GLN A 278 -11.86 9.73 9.33
C GLN A 278 -10.46 9.37 9.85
N ALA A 279 -10.15 9.66 11.12
CA ALA A 279 -8.89 9.26 11.74
C ALA A 279 -8.75 7.73 11.82
N LEU A 280 -9.84 6.99 12.07
CA LEU A 280 -9.84 5.53 12.01
C LEU A 280 -9.59 4.99 10.60
N VAL A 281 -10.13 5.65 9.57
CA VAL A 281 -9.84 5.28 8.17
C VAL A 281 -8.36 5.47 7.84
N MET A 282 -7.76 6.58 8.28
CA MET A 282 -6.31 6.79 8.13
C MET A 282 -5.47 5.79 8.92
N ALA A 283 -5.92 5.42 10.13
CA ALA A 283 -5.28 4.37 10.92
C ALA A 283 -5.37 3.01 10.21
N ALA A 284 -6.48 2.70 9.54
CA ALA A 284 -6.67 1.50 8.75
C ALA A 284 -5.96 1.50 7.39
N MET A 285 -5.37 2.60 6.94
CA MET A 285 -4.44 2.58 5.78
C MET A 285 -3.00 2.33 6.22
N ARG A 286 -2.69 2.63 7.48
CA ARG A 286 -1.34 2.84 7.95
C ARG A 286 -0.44 1.60 7.89
N PRO A 287 -0.85 0.42 8.37
CA PRO A 287 0.03 -0.75 8.44
C PRO A 287 0.62 -1.13 7.07
N TRP A 288 -0.24 -1.29 6.04
CA TRP A 288 0.19 -1.48 4.65
C TRP A 288 1.18 -0.44 4.12
N VAL A 289 0.99 0.83 4.48
CA VAL A 289 1.84 1.91 3.97
C VAL A 289 3.17 1.95 4.73
N GLN A 290 3.15 1.63 6.03
CA GLN A 290 4.34 1.49 6.89
C GLN A 290 5.21 0.30 6.51
N ASP A 291 4.75 -0.52 5.57
CA ASP A 291 5.59 -1.53 4.96
C ASP A 291 6.64 -1.00 4.00
N SER A 292 6.34 0.14 3.39
CA SER A 292 7.32 0.91 2.62
C SER A 292 8.37 1.48 3.57
N ASP A 293 9.52 1.91 3.04
CA ASP A 293 10.48 2.66 3.86
C ASP A 293 9.82 3.85 4.58
N ASP A 294 10.33 4.19 5.76
CA ASP A 294 9.66 5.10 6.69
C ASP A 294 9.37 6.49 6.08
N ALA A 295 10.27 6.99 5.21
CA ALA A 295 10.09 8.27 4.53
C ALA A 295 9.00 8.21 3.44
N THR A 296 8.99 7.15 2.64
CA THR A 296 7.91 6.89 1.67
C THR A 296 6.57 6.70 2.37
N ALA A 297 6.54 5.95 3.47
CA ALA A 297 5.32 5.72 4.23
C ALA A 297 4.70 7.03 4.76
N ALA A 298 5.50 7.87 5.41
CA ALA A 298 5.06 9.17 5.90
C ALA A 298 4.52 10.07 4.77
N THR A 299 5.21 10.06 3.63
CA THR A 299 4.84 10.81 2.44
C THR A 299 3.50 10.35 1.85
N LEU A 300 3.32 9.03 1.68
CA LEU A 300 2.09 8.45 1.12
C LEU A 300 0.90 8.66 2.04
N LEU A 301 1.07 8.51 3.36
CA LEU A 301 -0.01 8.77 4.32
C LEU A 301 -0.43 10.24 4.32
N ASN A 302 0.52 11.18 4.28
CA ASN A 302 0.21 12.59 4.13
C ASN A 302 -0.56 12.87 2.82
N TYR A 303 -0.20 12.18 1.73
CA TYR A 303 -0.89 12.32 0.46
C TYR A 303 -2.31 11.72 0.49
N TYR A 304 -2.49 10.53 1.06
CA TYR A 304 -3.81 9.91 1.22
C TYR A 304 -4.73 10.75 2.11
N GLN A 305 -4.18 11.41 3.14
CA GLN A 305 -4.92 12.35 3.97
C GLN A 305 -5.53 13.50 3.16
N THR A 306 -4.83 14.05 2.16
CA THR A 306 -5.40 15.13 1.31
C THR A 306 -6.53 14.64 0.42
N GLN A 307 -6.59 13.32 0.18
CA GLN A 307 -7.60 12.68 -0.67
C GLN A 307 -8.73 12.03 0.14
N LEU A 308 -8.63 12.05 1.47
CA LEU A 308 -9.47 11.26 2.36
C LEU A 308 -10.95 11.53 2.13
N ALA A 309 -11.36 12.79 1.97
CA ALA A 309 -12.77 13.15 1.71
C ALA A 309 -13.39 12.46 0.48
N ASN A 310 -12.57 12.01 -0.48
CA ASN A 310 -13.01 11.30 -1.70
C ASN A 310 -12.70 9.79 -1.66
N THR A 311 -12.37 9.28 -0.48
CA THR A 311 -12.12 7.86 -0.23
C THR A 311 -13.36 7.16 0.29
N TYR A 312 -13.58 5.93 -0.15
CA TYR A 312 -14.73 5.12 0.22
C TYR A 312 -14.31 3.94 1.08
N VAL A 313 -15.11 3.64 2.10
CA VAL A 313 -15.00 2.44 2.92
C VAL A 313 -16.15 1.52 2.58
N SER A 314 -15.84 0.26 2.32
CA SER A 314 -16.85 -0.75 2.00
C SER A 314 -16.52 -2.10 2.63
N TYR A 315 -17.53 -2.91 2.93
CA TYR A 315 -17.33 -4.26 3.46
C TYR A 315 -18.41 -5.27 3.04
N ALA A 316 -18.05 -6.55 2.97
CA ALA A 316 -18.95 -7.69 2.78
C ALA A 316 -18.92 -8.64 4.00
N GLY A 317 -19.77 -9.67 4.01
CA GLY A 317 -19.82 -10.67 5.09
C GLY A 317 -20.44 -10.19 6.41
N THR A 318 -19.83 -10.50 7.54
CA THR A 318 -20.25 -10.09 8.88
C THR A 318 -19.69 -8.72 9.27
N GLY A 319 -18.51 -8.36 8.73
CA GLY A 319 -17.77 -7.15 9.11
C GLY A 319 -16.95 -7.31 10.40
N ASN A 320 -16.69 -8.54 10.84
CA ASN A 320 -15.91 -8.84 12.04
C ASN A 320 -14.52 -9.42 11.75
N LEU A 321 -14.21 -9.75 10.49
CA LEU A 321 -12.95 -10.36 10.04
C LEU A 321 -12.66 -11.73 10.66
N THR A 322 -13.73 -12.51 10.85
CA THR A 322 -13.68 -13.83 11.52
C THR A 322 -14.37 -14.93 10.73
N THR A 323 -14.95 -14.62 9.56
CA THR A 323 -15.73 -15.58 8.78
C THR A 323 -15.29 -15.53 7.32
N ASN A 324 -15.21 -16.69 6.69
CA ASN A 324 -14.92 -16.80 5.26
C ASN A 324 -15.86 -15.89 4.44
N GLY A 325 -15.29 -15.05 3.59
CA GLY A 325 -16.01 -14.04 2.82
C GLY A 325 -16.24 -12.71 3.54
N ASP A 326 -15.79 -12.54 4.78
CA ASP A 326 -15.57 -11.21 5.34
C ASP A 326 -14.55 -10.49 4.47
N TYR A 327 -14.92 -9.31 4.00
CA TYR A 327 -14.13 -8.51 3.08
C TYR A 327 -14.25 -7.05 3.47
N VAL A 328 -13.15 -6.32 3.42
CA VAL A 328 -13.10 -4.87 3.64
C VAL A 328 -12.28 -4.25 2.53
N ARG A 329 -12.73 -3.09 2.04
CA ARG A 329 -12.00 -2.31 1.06
C ARG A 329 -12.03 -0.83 1.36
N ILE A 330 -10.85 -0.22 1.27
CA ILE A 330 -10.63 1.22 1.22
C ILE A 330 -10.32 1.58 -0.23
N ASP A 331 -11.17 2.41 -0.85
CA ASP A 331 -11.08 2.79 -2.26
C ASP A 331 -11.05 4.31 -2.44
N GLY A 332 -9.84 4.86 -2.52
CA GLY A 332 -9.56 6.28 -2.70
C GLY A 332 -9.21 6.68 -4.14
N PRO A 333 -8.94 7.98 -4.38
CA PRO A 333 -8.40 8.45 -5.65
C PRO A 333 -7.08 7.76 -6.03
N ASN A 334 -6.20 7.53 -5.05
CA ASN A 334 -4.97 6.75 -5.23
C ASN A 334 -4.97 5.43 -4.45
N VAL A 335 -5.19 5.49 -3.13
CA VAL A 335 -5.13 4.32 -2.26
C VAL A 335 -6.19 3.28 -2.62
N TRP A 336 -5.77 2.03 -2.67
CA TRP A 336 -6.63 0.86 -2.79
C TRP A 336 -6.12 -0.21 -1.84
N ILE A 337 -6.90 -0.55 -0.83
CA ILE A 337 -6.56 -1.61 0.13
C ILE A 337 -7.75 -2.57 0.19
N GLU A 338 -7.47 -3.86 0.09
CA GLU A 338 -8.45 -4.93 0.30
C GLU A 338 -7.96 -5.86 1.39
N PHE A 339 -8.87 -6.35 2.22
CA PHE A 339 -8.61 -7.36 3.23
C PHE A 339 -9.75 -8.38 3.19
N VAL A 340 -9.42 -9.66 3.04
CA VAL A 340 -10.38 -10.74 2.88
C VAL A 340 -10.04 -11.93 3.77
N CYS A 341 -11.08 -12.51 4.36
CA CYS A 341 -11.01 -13.74 5.13
C CYS A 341 -11.36 -14.92 4.25
N GLN A 342 -10.45 -15.88 4.14
CA GLN A 342 -10.66 -17.17 3.49
C GLN A 342 -10.74 -18.27 4.54
N THR A 343 -11.37 -19.39 4.19
CA THR A 343 -11.19 -20.65 4.93
C THR A 343 -9.74 -21.10 4.79
N GLY A 344 -9.10 -21.49 5.90
CA GLY A 344 -7.72 -22.00 5.90
C GLY A 344 -7.53 -23.21 4.97
N VAL A 345 -6.38 -23.26 4.30
CA VAL A 345 -6.03 -24.33 3.36
C VAL A 345 -5.47 -25.53 4.13
N VAL A 346 -4.58 -25.28 5.08
CA VAL A 346 -3.92 -26.29 5.93
C VAL A 346 -4.72 -26.50 7.21
N PHE A 347 -5.10 -25.42 7.88
CA PHE A 347 -5.94 -25.37 9.08
C PHE A 347 -7.39 -25.03 8.71
N ARG A 348 -8.11 -26.00 8.12
CA ARG A 348 -9.46 -25.80 7.54
C ARG A 348 -10.55 -25.30 8.48
N ASN A 349 -10.33 -25.35 9.79
CA ASN A 349 -11.26 -24.83 10.80
C ASN A 349 -10.93 -23.39 11.23
N ASN A 350 -9.87 -22.80 10.68
CA ASN A 350 -9.41 -21.45 10.97
C ASN A 350 -9.61 -20.53 9.76
N ILE A 351 -9.48 -19.23 10.00
CA ILE A 351 -9.42 -18.22 8.94
C ILE A 351 -7.98 -18.02 8.49
N HIS A 352 -7.86 -17.79 7.18
CA HIS A 352 -6.69 -17.37 6.45
C HIS A 352 -6.93 -15.92 5.99
N TYR A 353 -5.99 -15.02 6.20
CA TYR A 353 -6.11 -13.65 5.69
C TYR A 353 -5.38 -13.50 4.38
N HIS A 354 -6.03 -12.85 3.41
CA HIS A 354 -5.38 -12.26 2.26
C HIS A 354 -5.62 -10.76 2.28
N SER A 355 -4.63 -10.00 1.86
CA SER A 355 -4.72 -8.56 1.74
C SER A 355 -3.88 -8.06 0.58
N ILE A 356 -4.29 -6.93 0.02
CA ILE A 356 -3.51 -6.26 -1.01
C ILE A 356 -3.61 -4.75 -0.87
N TRP A 357 -2.47 -4.09 -1.02
CA TRP A 357 -2.36 -2.64 -1.15
C TRP A 357 -1.84 -2.28 -2.54
N ARG A 358 -2.54 -1.36 -3.19
CA ARG A 358 -2.21 -0.77 -4.49
C ARG A 358 -2.37 0.74 -4.44
N ASP A 359 -1.52 1.46 -5.17
CA ASP A 359 -1.68 2.88 -5.45
C ASP A 359 -1.94 3.05 -6.95
N ARG A 360 -3.12 3.55 -7.30
CA ARG A 360 -3.57 3.70 -8.70
C ARG A 360 -2.59 4.49 -9.58
N ALA A 361 -1.85 5.45 -9.02
CA ALA A 361 -0.90 6.26 -9.78
C ALA A 361 0.55 5.75 -9.69
N ARG A 362 0.86 4.95 -8.66
CA ARG A 362 2.24 4.54 -8.34
C ARG A 362 2.49 3.05 -8.46
N ASP A 363 1.49 2.24 -8.79
CA ASP A 363 1.66 0.82 -9.10
C ASP A 363 2.78 0.61 -10.12
N TYR A 364 3.78 -0.19 -9.75
CA TYR A 364 4.98 -0.45 -10.55
C TYR A 364 5.71 0.85 -10.97
N GLY A 365 5.76 1.82 -10.06
CA GLY A 365 6.32 3.16 -10.26
C GLY A 365 5.53 4.02 -11.25
N GLY A 366 4.29 3.62 -11.52
CA GLY A 366 3.41 4.22 -12.52
C GLY A 366 3.75 3.85 -13.96
N ASN A 367 4.71 2.95 -14.24
CA ASN A 367 5.32 2.84 -15.57
C ASN A 367 4.50 2.11 -16.64
N PHE A 368 3.65 1.14 -16.26
CA PHE A 368 3.09 0.17 -17.23
C PHE A 368 1.58 0.17 -17.34
N TYR A 369 0.89 0.71 -16.33
CA TYR A 369 -0.56 0.66 -16.28
C TYR A 369 -1.09 2.06 -16.52
N ASN A 370 -1.44 2.24 -17.79
CA ASN A 370 -2.11 3.40 -18.32
C ASN A 370 -3.51 3.50 -17.68
N THR A 371 -3.63 4.22 -16.56
CA THR A 371 -4.71 5.24 -16.61
C THR A 371 -4.16 6.39 -17.44
N VAL A 372 -4.20 6.19 -18.75
CA VAL A 372 -4.11 7.27 -19.73
C VAL A 372 -5.49 7.91 -19.77
N THR A 373 -5.58 9.16 -19.33
CA THR A 373 -6.48 10.16 -19.92
C THR A 373 -5.55 11.26 -20.46
N ALA A 374 -5.14 11.33 -21.73
CA ALA A 374 -5.58 10.69 -22.96
C ALA A 374 -4.41 10.76 -23.98
N THR A 375 -4.14 9.69 -24.73
CA THR A 375 -3.43 9.76 -26.01
C THR A 375 -4.47 9.73 -27.13
N LYS A 376 -4.98 10.90 -27.51
CA LYS A 376 -5.47 11.25 -28.85
C LYS A 376 -6.00 12.68 -28.86
N ALA A 377 -6.00 13.30 -30.04
CA ALA A 377 -6.52 14.63 -30.30
C ALA A 377 -7.90 14.86 -29.66
N ALA A 378 -8.10 16.08 -29.17
CA ALA A 378 -9.30 16.64 -28.55
C ALA A 378 -10.60 15.81 -28.66
N GLU A 379 -10.87 14.96 -27.67
CA GLU A 379 -12.23 14.63 -27.25
C GLU A 379 -12.37 14.78 -25.73
N ALA A 380 -13.59 15.02 -25.28
CA ALA A 380 -13.91 15.39 -23.91
C ALA A 380 -13.56 14.24 -22.94
N ALA A 381 -12.49 14.40 -22.16
CA ALA A 381 -12.32 13.63 -20.93
C ALA A 381 -13.51 13.90 -19.98
N ALA A 382 -13.82 12.97 -19.06
CA ALA A 382 -14.92 13.17 -18.10
C ALA A 382 -14.69 14.35 -17.13
N VAL A 383 -13.41 14.73 -16.89
CA VAL A 383 -13.04 15.85 -16.00
C VAL A 383 -11.99 16.78 -16.62
N PHE A 384 -10.83 16.28 -17.06
CA PHE A 384 -9.86 17.08 -17.82
C PHE A 384 -8.88 16.21 -18.65
N SER A 385 -8.18 16.82 -19.61
CA SER A 385 -7.10 16.21 -20.39
C SER A 385 -5.83 17.06 -20.40
N LEU A 386 -4.69 16.42 -20.65
CA LEU A 386 -3.36 17.04 -20.75
C LEU A 386 -2.70 16.78 -22.10
N PHE A 387 -2.05 17.80 -22.64
CA PHE A 387 -1.31 17.70 -23.90
C PHE A 387 -0.15 18.70 -23.97
N PRO A 388 1.03 18.34 -24.50
CA PRO A 388 1.45 16.99 -24.87
C PRO A 388 1.82 16.17 -23.62
N SER A 389 1.72 14.85 -23.66
CA SER A 389 2.34 13.96 -22.67
C SER A 389 2.83 12.70 -23.41
N PRO A 390 4.14 12.48 -23.55
CA PRO A 390 5.23 13.23 -22.91
C PRO A 390 5.37 14.68 -23.41
N ILE A 391 5.81 15.57 -22.53
CA ILE A 391 6.14 16.97 -22.81
C ILE A 391 7.64 17.19 -22.70
N LEU A 392 8.23 17.95 -23.61
CA LEU A 392 9.64 18.33 -23.49
C LEU A 392 9.84 19.31 -22.34
N THR A 393 10.94 19.14 -21.60
CA THR A 393 11.38 20.04 -20.53
C THR A 393 11.32 21.50 -20.99
N GLY A 394 10.71 22.37 -20.20
CA GLY A 394 10.57 23.79 -20.56
C GLY A 394 9.24 24.16 -21.22
N ASN A 395 8.47 23.19 -21.71
CA ASN A 395 7.17 23.46 -22.34
C ASN A 395 6.01 23.42 -21.34
N ASP A 396 4.93 24.10 -21.67
CA ASP A 396 3.70 24.08 -20.87
C ASP A 396 2.77 22.95 -21.32
N LEU A 397 2.23 22.20 -20.34
CA LEU A 397 1.12 21.31 -20.60
C LEU A 397 -0.13 22.15 -20.84
N GLN A 398 -0.80 21.91 -21.95
CA GLN A 398 -2.16 22.34 -22.17
C GLN A 398 -3.09 21.44 -21.35
N LEU A 399 -3.85 22.08 -20.47
CA LEU A 399 -4.94 21.48 -19.73
C LEU A 399 -6.26 21.87 -20.40
N ARG A 400 -7.17 20.90 -20.54
CA ARG A 400 -8.55 21.19 -20.96
C ARG A 400 -9.55 20.55 -20.02
N LEU A 401 -10.44 21.34 -19.43
CA LEU A 401 -11.52 20.85 -18.57
C LEU A 401 -12.70 20.35 -19.43
N ALA A 402 -13.37 19.30 -18.94
CA ALA A 402 -14.58 18.74 -19.54
C ALA A 402 -15.76 19.72 -19.55
N THR A 403 -15.81 20.58 -18.53
CA THR A 403 -16.82 21.63 -18.36
C THR A 403 -16.10 22.90 -17.96
N ALA A 404 -16.42 24.02 -18.60
CA ALA A 404 -15.84 25.30 -18.22
C ALA A 404 -16.14 25.60 -16.74
N GLY A 405 -15.15 26.08 -16.01
CA GLY A 405 -15.31 26.37 -14.59
C GLY A 405 -14.07 27.03 -13.99
N THR A 406 -14.06 27.17 -12.67
CA THR A 406 -12.87 27.58 -11.92
C THR A 406 -12.33 26.39 -11.14
N GLY A 407 -11.02 26.34 -10.92
CA GLY A 407 -10.37 25.30 -10.15
C GLY A 407 -8.91 25.62 -9.87
N THR A 408 -8.27 24.75 -9.12
CA THR A 408 -6.84 24.79 -8.86
C THR A 408 -6.17 23.55 -9.39
N TYR A 409 -4.91 23.68 -9.79
CA TYR A 409 -4.05 22.53 -10.07
C TYR A 409 -2.90 22.46 -9.09
N THR A 410 -2.43 21.24 -8.84
CA THR A 410 -1.18 20.96 -8.15
C THR A 410 -0.40 19.92 -8.92
N VAL A 411 0.82 20.25 -9.33
CA VAL A 411 1.79 19.30 -9.85
C VAL A 411 2.62 18.74 -8.72
N ARG A 412 2.80 17.43 -8.68
CA ARG A 412 3.63 16.71 -7.73
C ARG A 412 4.60 15.78 -8.45
N ASN A 413 5.77 15.56 -7.87
CA ASN A 413 6.57 14.38 -8.25
C ASN A 413 5.94 13.09 -7.69
N LEU A 414 6.52 11.94 -8.04
CA LEU A 414 6.04 10.64 -7.51
C LEU A 414 6.18 10.52 -5.99
N LEU A 415 7.09 11.27 -5.37
CA LEU A 415 7.22 11.44 -3.92
C LEU A 415 6.16 12.39 -3.32
N GLY A 416 5.12 12.78 -4.05
CA GLY A 416 4.03 13.62 -3.52
C GLY A 416 4.41 15.07 -3.19
N GLN A 417 5.66 15.48 -3.38
CA GLN A 417 6.13 16.85 -3.17
C GLN A 417 5.49 17.76 -4.21
N ALA A 418 4.84 18.84 -3.76
CA ALA A 418 4.26 19.83 -4.66
C ALA A 418 5.37 20.65 -5.33
N LEU A 419 5.36 20.68 -6.65
CA LEU A 419 6.35 21.39 -7.47
C LEU A 419 5.78 22.65 -8.10
N ALA A 420 4.48 22.65 -8.39
CA ALA A 420 3.78 23.81 -8.91
C ALA A 420 2.31 23.78 -8.46
N THR A 421 1.75 24.94 -8.18
CA THR A 421 0.32 25.12 -7.97
C THR A 421 -0.16 26.31 -8.80
N GLY A 422 -1.43 26.29 -9.18
CA GLY A 422 -2.01 27.42 -9.89
C GLY A 422 -3.52 27.30 -10.01
N SER A 423 -4.12 28.26 -10.69
CA SER A 423 -5.55 28.34 -10.92
C SER A 423 -5.88 28.11 -12.39
N ILE A 424 -7.06 27.55 -12.64
CA ILE A 424 -7.63 27.41 -13.97
C ILE A 424 -8.99 28.09 -13.97
N SER A 425 -9.27 28.81 -15.05
CA SER A 425 -10.55 29.46 -15.29
C SER A 425 -10.99 29.21 -16.73
N GLY A 426 -12.26 28.89 -16.93
CA GLY A 426 -12.81 28.56 -18.25
C GLY A 426 -12.62 27.08 -18.57
N SER A 427 -12.51 26.75 -19.86
CA SER A 427 -12.42 25.37 -20.34
C SER A 427 -10.99 24.91 -20.66
N ALA A 428 -10.00 25.80 -20.60
CA ALA A 428 -8.61 25.48 -20.90
C ALA A 428 -7.65 26.30 -20.02
N GLY A 429 -6.44 25.80 -19.83
CA GLY A 429 -5.35 26.46 -19.12
C GLY A 429 -4.01 25.86 -19.47
N THR A 430 -2.95 26.39 -18.89
CA THR A 430 -1.60 25.83 -19.01
C THR A 430 -1.04 25.46 -17.64
N VAL A 431 -0.23 24.41 -17.62
CA VAL A 431 0.53 23.98 -16.45
C VAL A 431 2.01 24.01 -16.82
N PRO A 432 2.81 24.89 -16.22
CA PRO A 432 4.21 25.04 -16.57
C PRO A 432 5.06 23.89 -16.07
N THR A 433 6.02 23.45 -16.89
CA THR A 433 6.99 22.40 -16.53
C THR A 433 8.43 22.89 -16.49
N THR A 434 8.65 24.21 -16.54
CA THR A 434 9.97 24.83 -16.76
C THR A 434 11.07 24.42 -15.77
N ASN A 435 10.70 24.01 -14.55
CA ASN A 435 11.65 23.57 -13.52
C ASN A 435 11.56 22.07 -13.22
N MET A 436 10.88 21.31 -14.08
CA MET A 436 10.74 19.87 -13.94
C MET A 436 11.85 19.19 -14.73
N VAL A 437 12.57 18.29 -14.07
CA VAL A 437 13.55 17.41 -14.74
C VAL A 437 12.82 16.33 -15.54
N PRO A 438 13.47 15.67 -16.51
CA PRO A 438 12.89 14.51 -17.17
C PRO A 438 12.45 13.46 -16.15
N GLY A 439 11.18 13.06 -16.22
CA GLY A 439 10.56 12.27 -15.17
C GLY A 439 9.05 12.18 -15.25
N VAL A 440 8.47 11.51 -14.27
CA VAL A 440 7.04 11.27 -14.16
C VAL A 440 6.45 12.16 -13.08
N TYR A 441 5.32 12.79 -13.40
CA TYR A 441 4.64 13.72 -12.53
C TYR A 441 3.15 13.42 -12.43
N LEU A 442 2.55 13.88 -11.33
CA LEU A 442 1.12 13.82 -11.07
C LEU A 442 0.56 15.23 -11.10
N LEU A 443 -0.49 15.46 -11.89
CA LEU A 443 -1.28 16.68 -11.86
C LEU A 443 -2.63 16.40 -11.22
N THR A 444 -2.90 17.01 -10.08
CA THR A 444 -4.22 17.00 -9.44
C THR A 444 -4.98 18.27 -9.80
N ILE A 445 -6.21 18.14 -10.30
CA ILE A 445 -7.15 19.23 -10.54
C ILE A 445 -8.28 19.15 -9.52
N GLU A 446 -8.56 20.27 -8.87
CA GLU A 446 -9.67 20.45 -7.92
C GLU A 446 -10.59 21.54 -8.43
N THR A 447 -11.89 21.26 -8.52
CA THR A 447 -12.91 22.26 -8.84
C THR A 447 -13.96 22.31 -7.73
N PRO A 448 -14.65 23.44 -7.50
CA PRO A 448 -15.61 23.58 -6.40
C PRO A 448 -16.75 22.56 -6.41
N SER A 449 -17.05 21.97 -7.57
CA SER A 449 -18.20 21.09 -7.79
C SER A 449 -17.85 19.64 -8.11
N LYS A 450 -16.56 19.27 -8.14
CA LYS A 450 -16.11 17.91 -8.48
C LYS A 450 -15.01 17.44 -7.55
N THR A 451 -14.97 16.13 -7.32
CA THR A 451 -13.86 15.44 -6.66
C THR A 451 -12.53 15.76 -7.33
N ALA A 452 -11.48 15.92 -6.53
CA ALA A 452 -10.12 16.08 -7.00
C ALA A 452 -9.75 14.92 -7.95
N VAL A 453 -9.29 15.24 -9.16
CA VAL A 453 -8.86 14.24 -10.13
C VAL A 453 -7.37 14.37 -10.35
N THR A 454 -6.64 13.27 -10.19
CA THR A 454 -5.20 13.20 -10.46
C THR A 454 -4.95 12.48 -11.77
N SER A 455 -4.14 13.08 -12.64
CA SER A 455 -3.65 12.45 -13.88
C SER A 455 -2.12 12.45 -13.91
N ARG A 456 -1.54 11.48 -14.61
CA ARG A 456 -0.08 11.35 -14.80
C ARG A 456 0.34 12.05 -16.08
N PHE A 457 1.51 12.69 -16.06
CA PHE A 457 2.20 13.11 -17.29
C PHE A 457 3.70 12.85 -17.18
N VAL A 458 4.39 12.85 -18.32
CA VAL A 458 5.83 12.60 -18.42
C VAL A 458 6.51 13.85 -18.97
N VAL A 459 7.55 14.33 -18.31
CA VAL A 459 8.49 15.34 -18.84
C VAL A 459 9.70 14.60 -19.44
N GLN A 460 10.13 15.02 -20.63
CA GLN A 460 11.27 14.45 -21.36
C GLN A 460 12.42 15.44 -21.51
#